data_AF-A0A7X4HGR6-F1
#
_entry.id   AF-A0A7X4HGR6-F1
#
_cell.length_a   1.000
_cell.length_b   1.000
_cell.length_c   1.000
_cell.angle_alpha   90.00
_cell.angle_beta   90.00
_cell.angle_gamma   90.00
#
_symmetry.space_group_name_H-M   'P 1'
#
loop_
_entity.id
_entity.type
_entity.pdbx_description
1 polymer ?
#
loop_
_entity_poly.entity_id
_entity_poly.type
_entity_poly.pdbx_seq_one_letter_code
_entity_poly.pdbx_strand_id
1 'polypeptide(L)'
;MRLLSNSEFAARLVSHNTDTALASSELLVDGKPTGVVVDGAILEAAVDWQDCRIAFFTDDIPFEDMLRIYMFDANLALLDAAVLGGMYSTGAFTDLHLQPPNTLAFRFFAGTVWRAVLLAEREFALPFLSDPRGVSRTFKFFRHFRIEGEPLPESLPGASDSAETARRQPTASASHRASRKS
;
A
#
# COMPACT_ATOMS: atom_id res chain seq x y z
N MET A 1 -0.20 -18.71 12.64
CA MET A 1 -0.07 -17.28 12.29
C MET A 1 0.10 -16.50 13.57
N ARG A 2 1.17 -15.72 13.71
CA ARG A 2 1.46 -14.99 14.95
C ARG A 2 2.31 -13.76 14.65
N LEU A 3 2.06 -12.66 15.35
CA LEU A 3 2.92 -11.49 15.30
C LEU A 3 4.25 -11.79 16.01
N LEU A 4 5.36 -11.42 15.38
CA LEU A 4 6.69 -11.53 15.94
C LEU A 4 7.04 -10.26 16.73
N SER A 5 7.66 -10.45 17.88
CA SER A 5 8.21 -9.34 18.67
C SER A 5 9.56 -8.88 18.11
N ASN A 6 9.98 -7.66 18.49
CA ASN A 6 11.29 -7.11 18.10
C ASN A 6 12.49 -7.93 18.60
N SER A 7 12.31 -8.77 19.62
CA SER A 7 13.37 -9.70 20.04
C SER A 7 13.49 -10.89 19.10
N GLU A 8 12.40 -11.34 18.49
CA GLU A 8 12.37 -12.52 17.62
C GLU A 8 12.74 -12.17 16.17
N PHE A 9 12.25 -11.04 15.67
CA PHE A 9 12.52 -10.56 14.32
C PHE A 9 12.57 -9.04 14.32
N ALA A 10 13.68 -8.49 13.86
CA ALA A 10 13.92 -7.05 13.81
C ALA A 10 14.66 -6.67 12.53
N ALA A 11 14.80 -5.37 12.32
CA ALA A 11 15.61 -4.82 11.26
C ALA A 11 16.55 -3.76 11.83
N ARG A 12 17.76 -3.68 11.29
CA ARG A 12 18.74 -2.63 11.58
C ARG A 12 19.01 -1.88 10.29
N LEU A 13 18.75 -0.58 10.30
CA LEU A 13 19.08 0.28 9.18
C LEU A 13 20.58 0.23 8.88
N VAL A 14 20.92 -0.02 7.61
CA VAL A 14 22.29 -0.09 7.10
C VAL A 14 22.61 1.11 6.22
N SER A 15 21.64 1.57 5.44
CA SER A 15 21.75 2.80 4.65
C SER A 15 20.47 3.62 4.71
N HIS A 16 20.61 4.93 4.76
CA HIS A 16 19.50 5.86 4.67
C HIS A 16 19.08 6.08 3.21
N ASN A 17 17.85 6.56 3.02
CA ASN A 17 17.38 6.98 1.70
C ASN A 17 18.19 8.18 1.20
N THR A 18 18.41 8.22 -0.11
CA THR A 18 19.07 9.31 -0.83
C THR A 18 18.30 9.62 -2.10
N ASP A 19 18.64 10.70 -2.80
CA ASP A 19 17.98 11.07 -4.07
C ASP A 19 18.06 9.99 -5.16
N THR A 20 18.99 9.03 -5.03
CA THR A 20 19.26 8.00 -6.06
C THR A 20 19.12 6.57 -5.58
N ALA A 21 18.93 6.35 -4.27
CA ALA A 21 18.87 5.01 -3.70
C ALA A 21 18.01 4.97 -2.44
N LEU A 22 17.21 3.91 -2.32
CA LEU A 22 16.36 3.63 -1.18
C LEU A 22 17.15 3.31 0.08
N ALA A 23 16.52 3.53 1.23
CA ALA A 23 17.01 3.01 2.49
C ALA A 23 17.07 1.48 2.45
N SER A 24 18.04 0.90 3.15
CA SER A 24 18.17 -0.55 3.28
C SER A 24 18.42 -0.96 4.71
N SER A 25 17.85 -2.10 5.09
CA SER A 25 17.94 -2.65 6.43
C SER A 25 18.40 -4.11 6.40
N GLU A 26 19.27 -4.46 7.32
CA GLU A 26 19.64 -5.86 7.58
C GLU A 26 18.62 -6.48 8.53
N LEU A 27 18.20 -7.71 8.23
CA LEU A 27 17.30 -8.48 9.08
C LEU A 27 18.06 -9.09 10.27
N LEU A 28 17.44 -9.06 11.43
CA LEU A 28 17.92 -9.68 12.66
C LEU A 28 16.94 -10.74 13.12
N VAL A 29 17.47 -11.87 13.59
CA VAL A 29 16.69 -12.96 14.19
C VAL A 29 17.26 -13.26 15.55
N ASP A 30 16.42 -13.23 16.58
CA ASP A 30 16.86 -13.37 17.98
C ASP A 30 18.00 -12.39 18.33
N GLY A 31 17.90 -11.17 17.82
CA GLY A 31 18.92 -10.11 17.95
C GLY A 31 20.22 -10.32 17.18
N LYS A 32 20.33 -11.38 16.37
CA LYS A 32 21.55 -11.70 15.60
C LYS A 32 21.43 -11.22 14.14
N PRO A 33 22.44 -10.53 13.60
CA PRO A 33 22.49 -10.18 12.19
C PRO A 33 22.47 -11.42 11.31
N THR A 34 21.69 -11.37 10.22
CA THR A 34 21.50 -12.51 9.31
C THR A 34 22.31 -12.38 8.03
N GLY A 35 22.84 -11.18 7.72
CA GLY A 35 23.41 -10.84 6.43
C GLY A 35 22.37 -10.62 5.32
N VAL A 36 21.09 -10.84 5.58
CA VAL A 36 20.02 -10.56 4.61
C VAL A 36 19.65 -9.09 4.69
N VAL A 37 19.80 -8.38 3.57
CA VAL A 37 19.50 -6.96 3.43
C VAL A 37 18.31 -6.78 2.48
N VAL A 38 17.35 -5.94 2.86
CA VAL A 38 16.20 -5.56 2.04
C VAL A 38 16.05 -4.05 1.99
N ASP A 39 15.39 -3.55 0.94
CA ASP A 39 14.95 -2.16 0.90
C ASP A 39 13.88 -1.91 1.97
N GLY A 40 13.90 -0.71 2.53
CA GLY A 40 13.01 -0.31 3.63
C GLY A 40 13.80 0.25 4.81
N ALA A 41 13.32 1.36 5.34
CA ALA A 41 13.93 2.04 6.47
C ALA A 41 13.41 1.50 7.81
N ILE A 42 12.10 1.29 7.91
CA ILE A 42 11.40 0.98 9.16
C ILE A 42 10.68 -0.35 9.00
N LEU A 43 10.94 -1.31 9.90
CA LEU A 43 10.15 -2.53 10.02
C LEU A 43 8.88 -2.22 10.82
N GLU A 44 7.74 -2.15 10.15
CA GLU A 44 6.44 -1.85 10.76
C GLU A 44 5.86 -3.04 11.52
N ALA A 45 5.99 -4.24 10.95
CA ALA A 45 5.50 -5.47 11.54
C ALA A 45 6.18 -6.70 10.94
N ALA A 46 6.21 -7.78 11.70
CA ALA A 46 6.61 -9.09 11.21
C ALA A 46 5.64 -10.18 11.70
N VAL A 47 5.32 -11.13 10.83
CA VAL A 47 4.38 -12.22 11.09
C VAL A 47 5.00 -13.55 10.74
N ASP A 48 4.82 -14.53 11.62
CA ASP A 48 5.17 -15.92 11.39
C ASP A 48 3.95 -16.72 10.92
N TRP A 49 4.13 -17.47 9.84
CA TRP A 49 3.10 -18.30 9.22
C TRP A 49 3.70 -19.47 8.45
N GLN A 50 3.43 -20.71 8.89
CA GLN A 50 3.89 -21.94 8.22
C GLN A 50 5.39 -21.93 7.88
N ASP A 51 6.22 -21.68 8.88
CA ASP A 51 7.69 -21.56 8.77
C ASP A 51 8.16 -20.43 7.84
N CYS A 52 7.25 -19.59 7.35
CA CYS A 52 7.55 -18.40 6.58
C CYS A 52 7.44 -17.16 7.46
N ARG A 53 8.30 -16.18 7.19
CA ARG A 53 8.27 -14.87 7.84
C ARG A 53 7.84 -13.81 6.85
N ILE A 54 6.83 -13.04 7.22
CA ILE A 54 6.29 -11.94 6.44
C ILE A 54 6.70 -10.65 7.13
N ALA A 55 7.39 -9.77 6.44
CA ALA A 55 7.86 -8.51 6.98
C ALA A 55 7.29 -7.33 6.19
N PHE A 56 6.82 -6.32 6.92
CA PHE A 56 6.25 -5.08 6.40
C PHE A 56 7.22 -3.94 6.66
N PHE A 57 7.63 -3.23 5.61
CA PHE A 57 8.57 -2.12 5.70
C PHE A 57 8.02 -0.85 5.07
N THR A 58 8.40 0.30 5.63
CA THR A 58 8.21 1.63 5.05
C THR A 58 9.56 2.31 4.81
N ASP A 59 9.59 3.26 3.88
CA ASP A 59 10.84 3.87 3.37
C ASP A 59 11.29 5.12 4.14
N ASP A 60 10.50 5.61 5.11
CA ASP A 60 10.76 6.86 5.87
C ASP A 60 11.02 8.07 4.95
N ILE A 61 10.25 8.17 3.85
CA ILE A 61 10.33 9.26 2.88
C ILE A 61 9.14 10.20 3.10
N PRO A 62 9.38 11.49 3.41
CA PRO A 62 8.29 12.44 3.55
C PRO A 62 7.43 12.53 2.29
N PHE A 63 6.11 12.45 2.46
CA PHE A 63 5.12 12.55 1.38
C PHE A 63 5.13 11.40 0.35
N GLU A 64 5.95 10.37 0.57
CA GLU A 64 5.96 9.14 -0.24
C GLU A 64 5.76 7.93 0.67
N ASP A 65 4.53 7.45 0.74
CA ASP A 65 4.22 6.26 1.52
C ASP A 65 4.24 5.02 0.64
N MET A 66 5.35 4.28 0.71
CA MET A 66 5.53 2.96 0.11
C MET A 66 5.59 1.91 1.21
N LEU A 67 4.74 0.88 1.09
CA LEU A 67 4.75 -0.28 1.95
C LEU A 67 5.32 -1.48 1.19
N ARG A 68 6.43 -2.01 1.68
CA ARG A 68 7.09 -3.19 1.14
C ARG A 68 6.69 -4.39 1.97
N ILE A 69 6.30 -5.46 1.28
CA ILE A 69 5.94 -6.73 1.88
C ILE A 69 6.91 -7.77 1.36
N TYR A 70 7.65 -8.39 2.26
CA TYR A 70 8.58 -9.47 1.96
C TYR A 70 8.10 -10.76 2.60
N MET A 71 8.17 -11.87 1.87
CA MET A 71 7.93 -13.21 2.39
C MET A 71 9.21 -14.04 2.26
N PHE A 72 9.68 -14.57 3.37
CA PHE A 72 10.87 -15.41 3.46
C PHE A 72 10.52 -16.81 3.91
N ASP A 73 11.30 -17.80 3.48
CA ASP A 73 11.26 -19.14 4.07
C ASP A 73 11.98 -19.21 5.43
N ALA A 74 12.04 -20.41 6.02
CA ALA A 74 12.69 -20.68 7.30
C ALA A 74 14.19 -20.34 7.32
N ASN A 75 14.85 -20.34 6.15
CA ASN A 75 16.27 -20.02 5.99
C ASN A 75 16.49 -18.56 5.58
N LEU A 76 15.44 -17.73 5.63
CA LEU A 76 15.43 -16.34 5.17
C LEU A 76 15.69 -16.17 3.66
N ALA A 77 15.44 -17.19 2.85
CA ALA A 77 15.44 -17.01 1.40
C ALA A 77 14.18 -16.26 0.97
N LEU A 78 14.33 -15.23 0.15
CA LEU A 78 13.21 -14.42 -0.32
C LEU A 78 12.33 -15.21 -1.31
N LEU A 79 11.13 -15.56 -0.88
CA LEU A 79 10.14 -16.28 -1.70
C LEU A 79 9.40 -15.33 -2.63
N ASP A 80 8.83 -14.26 -2.08
CA ASP A 80 8.00 -13.31 -2.81
C ASP A 80 8.07 -11.90 -2.19
N ALA A 81 7.77 -10.89 -2.99
CA ALA A 81 7.77 -9.50 -2.54
C ALA A 81 6.72 -8.68 -3.30
N ALA A 82 6.21 -7.65 -2.64
CA ALA A 82 5.34 -6.65 -3.23
C ALA A 82 5.60 -5.27 -2.64
N VAL A 83 5.37 -4.23 -3.43
CA VAL A 83 5.37 -2.85 -2.98
C VAL A 83 3.99 -2.28 -3.23
N LEU A 84 3.35 -1.80 -2.17
CA LEU A 84 2.10 -1.08 -2.20
C LEU A 84 2.41 0.42 -2.11
N GLY A 85 1.79 1.21 -2.97
CA GLY A 85 1.94 2.66 -2.99
C GLY A 85 1.78 3.22 -4.39
N GLY A 86 1.75 4.55 -4.47
CA GLY A 86 1.58 5.26 -5.73
C GLY A 86 2.11 6.68 -5.60
N MET A 87 2.33 7.35 -6.75
CA MET A 87 2.66 8.77 -6.74
C MET A 87 1.58 9.55 -5.99
N TYR A 88 2.00 10.41 -5.06
CA TYR A 88 1.13 11.26 -4.24
C TYR A 88 0.20 10.53 -3.27
N SER A 89 0.40 9.22 -3.07
CA SER A 89 -0.34 8.47 -2.04
C SER A 89 0.26 8.77 -0.67
N THR A 90 -0.56 9.30 0.23
CA THR A 90 -0.24 9.40 1.65
C THR A 90 -1.05 8.35 2.43
N GLY A 91 -0.41 7.70 3.41
CA GLY A 91 -0.99 6.62 4.16
C GLY A 91 -0.05 6.07 5.23
N ALA A 92 -0.58 5.82 6.42
CA ALA A 92 0.13 5.08 7.45
C ALA A 92 -0.24 3.59 7.40
N PHE A 93 0.74 2.72 7.58
CA PHE A 93 0.49 1.30 7.83
C PHE A 93 -0.13 1.16 9.22
N THR A 94 -1.40 0.74 9.26
CA THR A 94 -2.18 0.71 10.50
C THR A 94 -3.16 -0.47 10.51
N ASP A 95 -3.75 -0.74 11.68
CA ASP A 95 -4.80 -1.74 11.86
C ASP A 95 -4.44 -3.13 11.29
N LEU A 96 -3.20 -3.59 11.50
CA LEU A 96 -2.81 -4.95 11.12
C LEU A 96 -3.60 -5.97 11.95
N HIS A 97 -4.45 -6.72 11.27
CA HIS A 97 -5.26 -7.80 11.81
C HIS A 97 -4.87 -9.13 11.16
N LEU A 98 -4.49 -10.08 12.00
CA LEU A 98 -4.21 -11.45 11.61
C LEU A 98 -5.54 -12.20 11.51
N GLN A 99 -5.86 -12.71 10.32
CA GLN A 99 -7.08 -13.45 10.03
C GLN A 99 -6.71 -14.90 9.64
N PRO A 100 -6.64 -15.82 10.61
CA PRO A 100 -6.40 -17.22 10.32
C PRO A 100 -7.42 -17.78 9.32
N PRO A 101 -7.00 -18.70 8.43
CA PRO A 101 -5.72 -19.40 8.49
C PRO A 101 -4.55 -18.65 7.85
N ASN A 102 -4.80 -17.70 6.94
CA ASN A 102 -3.78 -17.24 5.98
C ASN A 102 -3.94 -15.80 5.47
N THR A 103 -4.79 -14.97 6.08
CA THR A 103 -4.97 -13.58 5.63
C THR A 103 -4.37 -12.59 6.64
N LEU A 104 -3.69 -11.57 6.12
CA LEU A 104 -3.30 -10.38 6.86
C LEU A 104 -4.09 -9.19 6.31
N ALA A 105 -4.97 -8.61 7.12
CA ALA A 105 -5.73 -7.42 6.75
C ALA A 105 -5.08 -6.19 7.40
N PHE A 106 -4.96 -5.09 6.68
CA PHE A 106 -4.38 -3.85 7.21
C PHE A 106 -4.91 -2.64 6.44
N ARG A 107 -4.83 -1.46 7.04
CA ARG A 107 -5.07 -0.21 6.33
C ARG A 107 -3.76 0.37 5.83
N PHE A 108 -3.79 0.82 4.59
CA PHE A 108 -2.67 1.54 3.97
C PHE A 108 -3.17 2.37 2.78
N PHE A 109 -2.68 3.61 2.67
CA PHE A 109 -3.05 4.71 1.74
C PHE A 109 -4.52 4.83 1.26
N ALA A 110 -4.98 6.07 1.06
CA ALA A 110 -6.34 6.37 0.59
C ALA A 110 -7.46 5.69 1.42
N GLY A 111 -7.21 5.38 2.70
CA GLY A 111 -8.17 4.70 3.59
C GLY A 111 -8.50 3.25 3.20
N THR A 112 -7.74 2.66 2.27
CA THR A 112 -8.04 1.34 1.72
C THR A 112 -7.69 0.25 2.71
N VAL A 113 -8.60 -0.71 2.89
CA VAL A 113 -8.31 -1.96 3.60
C VAL A 113 -7.74 -2.95 2.60
N TRP A 114 -6.46 -3.28 2.78
CA TRP A 114 -5.74 -4.27 2.00
C TRP A 114 -5.79 -5.62 2.69
N ARG A 115 -5.73 -6.68 1.87
CA ARG A 115 -5.60 -8.06 2.33
C ARG A 115 -4.42 -8.70 1.62
N ALA A 116 -3.45 -9.18 2.39
CA ALA A 116 -2.44 -10.11 1.91
C ALA A 116 -2.89 -11.54 2.21
N VAL A 117 -3.20 -12.31 1.17
CA VAL A 117 -3.61 -13.72 1.28
C VAL A 117 -2.39 -14.60 1.02
N LEU A 118 -1.90 -15.26 2.07
CA LEU A 118 -0.75 -16.16 2.03
C LEU A 118 -1.15 -17.51 1.43
N LEU A 119 -0.33 -18.03 0.53
CA LEU A 119 -0.64 -19.24 -0.24
C LEU A 119 0.21 -20.40 0.27
N ALA A 120 -0.44 -21.50 0.69
CA ALA A 120 0.26 -22.67 1.21
C ALA A 120 1.08 -23.36 0.10
N GLU A 121 0.58 -23.27 -1.14
CA GLU A 121 1.30 -23.65 -2.35
C GLU A 121 1.41 -22.42 -3.25
N ARG A 122 2.53 -22.29 -3.96
CA ARG A 122 2.71 -21.18 -4.89
C ARG A 122 1.68 -21.28 -6.03
N GLU A 123 1.09 -20.16 -6.40
CA GLU A 123 0.17 -20.06 -7.53
C GLU A 123 0.89 -19.48 -8.75
N PHE A 124 0.53 -19.93 -9.95
CA PHE A 124 0.96 -19.28 -11.18
C PHE A 124 0.26 -17.92 -11.33
N ALA A 125 1.01 -16.88 -11.66
CA ALA A 125 0.45 -15.55 -11.92
C ALA A 125 1.16 -14.90 -13.12
N LEU A 126 0.39 -14.29 -14.00
CA LEU A 126 0.93 -13.55 -15.12
C LEU A 126 1.49 -12.21 -14.63
N PRO A 127 2.74 -11.88 -14.98
CA PRO A 127 3.30 -10.55 -14.74
C PRO A 127 2.41 -9.45 -15.33
N PHE A 128 2.28 -8.32 -14.63
CA PHE A 128 1.54 -7.11 -15.03
C PHE A 128 0.00 -7.16 -15.04
N LEU A 129 -0.63 -8.32 -14.99
CA LEU A 129 -2.10 -8.45 -15.09
C LEU A 129 -2.78 -8.86 -13.77
N SER A 130 -2.01 -9.38 -12.82
CA SER A 130 -2.58 -10.13 -11.68
C SER A 130 -2.76 -9.30 -10.40
N ASP A 131 -2.11 -8.14 -10.29
CA ASP A 131 -2.09 -7.35 -9.05
C ASP A 131 -3.00 -6.10 -9.15
N PRO A 132 -3.65 -5.67 -8.05
CA PRO A 132 -4.46 -4.45 -8.03
C PRO A 132 -3.66 -3.17 -8.35
N ARG A 133 -4.38 -2.08 -8.63
CA ARG A 133 -3.76 -0.74 -8.78
C ARG A 133 -3.01 -0.35 -7.51
N GLY A 134 -1.84 0.27 -7.67
CA GLY A 134 -0.98 0.65 -6.55
C GLY A 134 -0.17 -0.50 -5.97
N VAL A 135 -0.17 -1.68 -6.61
CA VAL A 135 0.69 -2.80 -6.27
C VAL A 135 1.70 -3.02 -7.39
N SER A 136 2.98 -3.06 -7.04
CA SER A 136 4.06 -3.38 -7.97
C SER A 136 4.91 -4.53 -7.44
N ARG A 137 5.48 -5.32 -8.35
CA ARG A 137 6.29 -6.50 -8.03
C ARG A 137 7.37 -6.72 -9.07
N THR A 138 8.46 -7.35 -8.65
CA THR A 138 9.45 -7.89 -9.58
C THR A 138 8.81 -8.96 -10.47
N PHE A 139 9.28 -9.06 -11.71
CA PHE A 139 8.79 -10.02 -12.69
C PHE A 139 9.05 -11.46 -12.22
N LYS A 140 7.98 -12.16 -11.84
CA LYS A 140 7.96 -13.58 -11.47
C LYS A 140 6.64 -14.21 -11.95
N PHE A 141 6.70 -15.46 -12.41
CA PHE A 141 5.53 -16.22 -12.86
C PHE A 141 4.81 -16.97 -11.72
N PHE A 142 5.37 -16.94 -10.51
CA PHE A 142 4.78 -17.60 -9.34
C PHE A 142 4.68 -16.61 -8.18
N ARG A 143 3.62 -16.77 -7.39
CA ARG A 143 3.33 -15.97 -6.20
C ARG A 143 3.22 -16.87 -4.99
N HIS A 144 3.68 -16.36 -3.85
CA HIS A 144 3.47 -16.98 -2.54
C HIS A 144 2.43 -16.22 -1.70
N PHE A 145 2.04 -15.02 -2.13
CA PHE A 145 0.88 -14.33 -1.59
C PHE A 145 0.17 -13.48 -2.66
N ARG A 146 -1.14 -13.32 -2.51
CA ARG A 146 -1.96 -12.37 -3.28
C ARG A 146 -2.14 -11.08 -2.49
N ILE A 147 -2.20 -9.95 -3.19
CA ILE A 147 -2.65 -8.68 -2.62
C ILE A 147 -4.02 -8.40 -3.19
N GLU A 148 -4.97 -8.15 -2.31
CA GLU A 148 -6.33 -7.78 -2.64
C GLU A 148 -6.64 -6.45 -1.98
N GLY A 149 -7.34 -5.59 -2.71
CA GLY A 149 -7.73 -4.26 -2.27
C GLY A 149 -8.42 -3.54 -3.40
N GLU A 150 -9.43 -2.77 -3.06
CA GLU A 150 -10.12 -1.88 -4.01
C GLU A 150 -9.81 -0.44 -3.60
N PRO A 151 -8.64 0.10 -3.98
CA PRO A 151 -8.35 1.49 -3.73
C PRO A 151 -9.36 2.35 -4.47
N LEU A 152 -10.05 3.21 -3.73
CA LEU A 152 -10.89 4.23 -4.34
C LEU A 152 -10.00 5.10 -5.24
N PRO A 153 -10.45 5.48 -6.44
CA PRO A 153 -9.77 6.51 -7.21
C PRO A 153 -9.70 7.75 -6.33
N GLU A 154 -8.50 8.28 -6.10
CA GLU A 154 -8.36 9.54 -5.38
C GLU A 154 -9.13 10.62 -6.15
N SER A 155 -10.19 11.14 -5.55
CA SER A 155 -10.89 12.30 -6.09
C SER A 155 -9.91 13.46 -6.02
N LEU A 156 -9.41 13.90 -7.18
CA LEU A 156 -8.60 15.12 -7.30
C LEU A 156 -9.22 16.23 -6.44
N PRO A 157 -8.46 16.89 -5.54
CA PRO A 157 -8.96 18.04 -4.82
C PRO A 157 -9.32 19.12 -5.87
N GLY A 158 -10.61 19.39 -6.06
CA GLY A 158 -11.09 20.40 -7.00
C GLY A 158 -12.36 20.08 -7.80
N ALA A 159 -12.87 18.85 -7.76
CA ALA A 159 -14.07 18.48 -8.54
C ALA A 159 -15.42 18.82 -7.86
N SER A 160 -15.40 19.36 -6.64
CA SER A 160 -16.61 19.61 -5.84
C SER A 160 -16.77 21.08 -5.46
N ASP A 161 -16.68 21.98 -6.45
CA ASP A 161 -17.06 23.39 -6.25
C ASP A 161 -17.79 24.04 -7.44
N SER A 162 -18.38 23.25 -8.34
CA SER A 162 -19.12 23.78 -9.51
C SER A 162 -20.62 23.50 -9.51
N ALA A 163 -21.17 22.91 -8.45
CA ALA A 163 -22.61 22.65 -8.36
C ALA A 163 -23.41 23.75 -7.63
N GLU A 164 -22.75 24.70 -6.96
CA GLU A 164 -23.42 25.72 -6.13
C GLU A 164 -23.23 27.15 -6.67
N THR A 165 -23.55 27.37 -7.95
CA THR A 165 -23.72 28.76 -8.47
C THR A 165 -24.85 28.93 -9.47
N ALA A 166 -25.60 27.87 -9.82
CA ALA A 166 -26.71 27.95 -10.77
C ALA A 166 -28.08 28.25 -10.14
N ARG A 167 -28.18 28.46 -8.80
CA ARG A 167 -29.42 28.86 -8.12
C ARG A 167 -29.33 30.27 -7.58
N ARG A 168 -29.45 31.27 -8.45
CA ARG A 168 -30.05 32.60 -8.17
C ARG A 168 -30.08 33.42 -9.46
N GLN A 169 -31.15 33.28 -10.21
CA GLN A 169 -31.57 34.32 -11.15
C GLN A 169 -33.07 34.53 -10.97
N PRO A 170 -33.53 35.70 -10.52
CA PRO A 170 -34.95 36.00 -10.44
C PRO A 170 -35.49 36.21 -11.85
N THR A 171 -36.62 35.55 -12.12
CA THR A 171 -37.46 35.76 -13.29
C THR A 171 -38.07 37.17 -13.26
N ALA A 172 -37.73 38.02 -14.22
CA ALA A 172 -38.50 39.21 -14.54
C ALA A 172 -39.27 38.99 -15.85
N SER A 173 -40.54 38.64 -15.70
CA SER A 173 -41.55 38.59 -16.75
C SER A 173 -42.32 39.90 -16.79
N ALA A 174 -42.35 40.58 -17.94
CA ALA A 174 -43.52 41.34 -18.40
C ALA A 174 -43.41 41.66 -19.89
N SER A 175 -44.47 41.34 -20.62
CA SER A 175 -44.60 41.46 -22.06
C SER A 175 -45.51 42.64 -22.46
N HIS A 176 -45.29 43.19 -23.67
CA HIS A 176 -46.27 43.87 -24.56
C HIS A 176 -46.82 45.25 -24.07
N ARG A 177 -47.17 46.25 -24.89
CA ARG A 177 -47.62 46.32 -26.29
C ARG A 177 -47.58 47.78 -26.83
N ALA A 178 -47.36 47.86 -28.14
CA ALA A 178 -47.57 48.87 -29.18
C ALA A 178 -48.29 50.25 -28.98
N SER A 179 -47.72 51.21 -29.73
CA SER A 179 -48.33 52.24 -30.64
C SER A 179 -49.30 53.31 -30.14
N ARG A 180 -48.95 54.59 -30.39
CA ARG A 180 -49.54 55.42 -31.48
C ARG A 180 -48.84 56.78 -31.65
N LYS A 181 -48.72 57.19 -32.91
CA LYS A 181 -48.40 58.54 -33.40
C LYS A 181 -49.56 59.50 -33.13
N SER A 182 -49.23 60.78 -32.91
CA SER A 182 -49.96 61.95 -33.42
C SER A 182 -48.95 63.07 -33.65
#